data_AF-A0A969N6G1-F1
#
_entry.id   AF-A0A969N6G1-F1
#
_cell.length_a   1.000
_cell.length_b   1.000
_cell.length_c   1.000
_cell.angle_alpha   90.00
_cell.angle_beta   90.00
_cell.angle_gamma   90.00
#
_symmetry.space_group_name_H-M   'P 1'
#
loop_
_entity.id
_entity.type
_entity.pdbx_description
1 polymer ?
#
loop_
_entity_poly.entity_id
_entity_poly.type
_entity_poly.pdbx_seq_one_letter_code
_entity_poly.pdbx_strand_id
1 'polypeptide(L)'
;STDKNFAPPPEFSETQRLEQVGFSDLLLDGTAADANQNRVRRQLLSYDPRVANAPPDCSTPYSLSFQTAFRFLYEAGQPLEVNAENNWQAGNVAFRRLPSHFVGYQNLDGLSSQVLINYRSGQPGQRVTLSQVLNGEISRNFVADRLVLVGTTAPIARDTHLTPYGEMPGIWIHAHMASQMLSAVLDQRPLIWGLPQTGAVQWGDAFWVGLWAAAGAGLAWSVRSVKWLLLAMGLMLVILYQMSWLLMIQAGWLPLVPSALSFGGASVSVCGITKFKSTKFKKIKSSGE
;
A
#
# COMPACT_ATOMS: atom_id res chain seq x y z
N SER A 1 14.21 18.83 -2.32
CA SER A 1 14.40 20.25 -2.66
C SER A 1 15.83 20.68 -2.31
N THR A 2 16.49 21.50 -3.14
CA THR A 2 17.78 22.17 -2.81
C THR A 2 17.56 23.61 -2.31
N ASP A 3 16.30 23.96 -2.03
CA ASP A 3 15.95 25.26 -1.47
C ASP A 3 16.37 25.31 0.01
N LYS A 4 17.19 26.31 0.35
CA LYS A 4 17.71 26.57 1.71
C LYS A 4 16.59 26.77 2.74
N ASN A 5 15.38 27.06 2.30
CA ASN A 5 14.19 27.16 3.16
C ASN A 5 13.74 25.82 3.77
N PHE A 6 14.30 24.68 3.34
CA PHE A 6 14.02 23.35 3.89
C PHE A 6 15.16 22.77 4.74
N ALA A 7 16.18 23.58 5.06
CA ALA A 7 17.24 23.15 5.98
C ALA A 7 16.65 22.90 7.39
N PRO A 8 17.21 21.95 8.16
CA PRO A 8 16.76 21.73 9.53
C PRO A 8 16.97 23.00 10.37
N PRO A 9 16.13 23.25 11.40
CA PRO A 9 16.24 24.44 12.25
C PRO A 9 17.66 24.57 12.82
N PRO A 10 18.36 25.70 12.57
CA PRO A 10 19.75 25.86 13.00
C PRO A 10 19.89 25.89 14.54
N GLU A 11 18.82 26.23 15.25
CA GLU A 11 18.78 26.28 16.71
C GLU A 11 18.82 24.89 17.37
N PHE A 12 18.51 23.83 16.61
CA PHE A 12 18.44 22.47 17.15
C PHE A 12 19.84 21.85 17.19
N SER A 13 20.19 21.23 18.31
CA SER A 13 21.37 20.36 18.42
C SER A 13 21.27 19.18 17.45
N GLU A 14 22.40 18.50 17.19
CA GLU A 14 22.41 17.30 16.34
C GLU A 14 21.45 16.21 16.88
N THR A 15 21.43 16.00 18.21
CA THR A 15 20.50 15.07 18.86
C THR A 15 19.04 15.50 18.70
N GLN A 16 18.73 16.80 18.86
CA GLN A 16 17.36 17.30 18.65
C GLN A 16 16.92 17.16 17.20
N ARG A 17 17.81 17.33 16.23
CA ARG A 17 17.48 17.09 14.81
C ARG A 17 17.14 15.63 14.56
N LEU A 18 17.86 14.68 15.17
CA LEU A 18 17.58 13.26 15.01
C LEU A 18 16.30 12.82 15.74
N GLU A 19 15.99 13.42 16.89
CA GLU A 19 14.88 12.99 17.75
C GLU A 19 13.59 13.79 17.60
N GLN A 20 13.64 15.03 17.07
CA GLN A 20 12.51 15.96 17.07
C GLN A 20 12.20 16.53 15.69
N VAL A 21 13.01 16.23 14.67
CA VAL A 21 12.77 16.67 13.30
C VAL A 21 12.51 15.45 12.43
N GLY A 22 11.43 15.52 11.65
CA GLY A 22 11.07 14.52 10.65
C GLY A 22 10.67 15.20 9.36
N PHE A 23 11.02 14.61 8.21
CA PHE A 23 10.64 15.16 6.91
C PHE A 23 9.15 14.93 6.64
N SER A 24 8.51 15.84 5.92
CA SER A 24 7.06 15.79 5.65
C SER A 24 6.70 15.33 4.24
N ASP A 25 7.71 14.98 3.42
CA ASP A 25 7.56 14.52 2.05
C ASP A 25 6.63 13.31 1.93
N LEU A 26 5.74 13.37 0.93
CA LEU A 26 4.80 12.30 0.62
C LEU A 26 5.21 11.61 -0.67
N LEU A 27 5.11 10.28 -0.68
CA LEU A 27 5.38 9.49 -1.88
C LEU A 27 4.15 9.52 -2.80
N LEU A 28 4.37 9.97 -4.03
CA LEU A 28 3.38 9.99 -5.09
C LEU A 28 3.57 8.76 -5.99
N ASP A 29 2.48 8.14 -6.39
CA ASP A 29 2.53 6.91 -7.21
C ASP A 29 2.59 7.14 -8.72
N GLY A 30 2.18 8.32 -9.19
CA GLY A 30 2.34 8.67 -10.59
C GLY A 30 3.76 9.16 -10.87
N THR A 31 4.03 9.41 -12.15
CA THR A 31 5.27 10.08 -12.55
C THR A 31 5.06 11.59 -12.48
N ALA A 32 6.15 12.36 -12.44
CA ALA A 32 6.08 13.82 -12.54
C ALA A 32 5.35 14.31 -13.81
N ALA A 33 5.26 13.46 -14.84
CA ALA A 33 4.56 13.75 -16.10
C ALA A 33 3.03 13.58 -16.04
N ASP A 34 2.51 12.85 -15.05
CA ASP A 34 1.07 12.58 -14.90
C ASP A 34 0.54 13.09 -13.54
N ALA A 35 0.57 14.41 -13.37
CA ALA A 35 0.12 15.08 -12.13
C ALA A 35 -1.31 14.70 -11.72
N ASN A 36 -2.19 14.39 -12.69
CA ASN A 36 -3.58 13.99 -12.46
C ASN A 36 -3.73 12.57 -11.85
N GLN A 37 -2.66 11.78 -11.76
CA GLN A 37 -2.67 10.43 -11.21
C GLN A 37 -1.85 10.28 -9.92
N ASN A 38 -1.25 11.38 -9.43
CA ASN A 38 -0.39 11.37 -8.25
C ASN A 38 -1.19 11.19 -6.95
N ARG A 39 -1.53 9.94 -6.65
CA ARG A 39 -2.16 9.56 -5.39
C ARG A 39 -1.12 9.17 -4.36
N VAL A 40 -1.31 9.64 -3.14
CA VAL A 40 -0.55 9.19 -1.97
C VAL A 40 -1.15 7.87 -1.49
N ARG A 41 -0.39 6.77 -1.63
CA ARG A 41 -0.79 5.42 -1.15
C ARG A 41 0.32 4.72 -0.37
N ARG A 42 1.51 5.31 -0.33
CA ARG A 42 2.69 4.78 0.36
C ARG A 42 3.16 5.76 1.42
N GLN A 43 3.52 5.22 2.57
CA GLN A 43 4.14 5.93 3.69
C GLN A 43 5.62 5.58 3.71
N LEU A 44 6.47 6.59 3.57
CA LEU A 44 7.89 6.47 3.86
C LEU A 44 8.07 6.59 5.38
N LEU A 45 8.65 5.56 6.00
CA LEU A 45 8.95 5.53 7.44
C LEU A 45 10.33 6.11 7.69
N SER A 46 11.32 5.57 6.99
CA SER A 46 12.71 5.98 7.10
C SER A 46 13.51 5.71 5.82
N TYR A 47 14.60 6.43 5.64
CA TYR A 47 15.61 6.17 4.61
C TYR A 47 17.01 6.38 5.19
N ASP A 48 18.05 5.89 4.50
CA ASP A 48 19.44 6.21 4.84
C ASP A 48 19.91 7.37 3.94
N PRO A 49 20.15 8.57 4.50
CA PRO A 49 20.58 9.74 3.73
C PRO A 49 21.90 9.58 2.98
N ARG A 50 22.75 8.62 3.38
CA ARG A 50 24.07 8.41 2.75
C ARG A 50 23.99 7.69 1.41
N VAL A 51 22.89 6.96 1.17
CA VAL A 51 22.70 6.14 -0.03
C VAL A 51 21.44 6.54 -0.82
N ALA A 52 20.60 7.40 -0.25
CA ALA A 52 19.42 7.88 -0.94
C ALA A 52 19.79 8.89 -2.04
N ASN A 53 19.05 8.82 -3.15
CA ASN A 53 19.06 9.85 -4.20
C ASN A 53 18.28 11.11 -3.73
N ALA A 54 18.50 11.52 -2.49
CA ALA A 54 17.93 12.71 -1.89
C ALA A 54 18.91 13.89 -2.08
N PRO A 55 18.42 15.14 -2.02
CA PRO A 55 19.31 16.29 -1.96
C PRO A 55 20.30 16.13 -0.80
N PRO A 56 21.59 16.50 -0.99
CA PRO A 56 22.64 16.30 0.01
C PRO A 56 22.35 17.02 1.34
N ASP A 57 21.46 18.01 1.32
CA ASP A 57 21.10 18.82 2.48
C ASP A 57 20.00 18.18 3.36
N CYS A 58 19.31 17.13 2.90
CA CYS A 58 18.27 16.45 3.68
C CYS A 58 18.87 15.27 4.45
N SER A 59 19.42 15.56 5.63
CA SER A 59 20.04 14.57 6.52
C SER A 59 19.06 13.90 7.50
N THR A 60 17.77 14.23 7.44
CA THR A 60 16.76 13.72 8.39
C THR A 60 16.30 12.32 7.97
N PRO A 61 16.59 11.26 8.74
CA PRO A 61 16.36 9.88 8.29
C PRO A 61 14.90 9.41 8.46
N TYR A 62 14.09 10.14 9.23
CA TYR A 62 12.75 9.72 9.66
C TYR A 62 11.66 10.66 9.15
N SER A 63 10.51 10.11 8.74
CA SER A 63 9.37 10.94 8.37
C SER A 63 8.65 11.49 9.59
N LEU A 64 7.95 12.62 9.45
CA LEU A 64 7.18 13.25 10.52
C LEU A 64 6.18 12.30 11.18
N SER A 65 5.42 11.56 10.37
CA SER A 65 4.43 10.60 10.86
C SER A 65 5.08 9.42 11.58
N PHE A 66 6.24 8.95 11.11
CA PHE A 66 7.01 7.90 11.78
C PHE A 66 7.62 8.42 13.09
N GLN A 67 8.28 9.58 13.10
CA GLN A 67 8.95 10.14 14.26
C GLN A 67 7.99 10.38 15.43
N THR A 68 6.81 10.94 15.14
CA THR A 68 5.78 11.20 16.14
C THR A 68 5.19 9.91 16.70
N ALA A 69 4.90 8.92 15.84
CA ALA A 69 4.44 7.61 16.28
C ALA A 69 5.51 6.83 17.07
N PHE A 70 6.77 6.90 16.64
CA PHE A 70 7.92 6.30 17.31
C PHE A 70 8.06 6.82 18.74
N ARG A 71 8.04 8.15 18.92
CA ARG A 71 8.11 8.76 20.25
C ARG A 71 6.93 8.38 21.12
N PHE A 72 5.71 8.43 20.57
CA PHE A 72 4.50 8.05 21.30
C PHE A 72 4.55 6.60 21.79
N LEU A 73 4.93 5.67 20.93
CA LEU A 73 5.02 4.26 21.26
C LEU A 73 6.14 3.97 22.27
N TYR A 74 7.26 4.69 22.20
CA TYR A 74 8.33 4.60 23.20
C TYR A 74 7.82 4.95 24.60
N GLU A 75 7.13 6.09 24.74
CA GLU A 75 6.53 6.52 26.02
C GLU A 75 5.42 5.56 26.50
N ALA A 76 4.71 4.91 25.56
CA ALA A 76 3.70 3.90 25.85
C ALA A 76 4.30 2.52 26.21
N GLY A 77 5.63 2.38 26.29
CA GLY A 77 6.30 1.11 26.63
C GLY A 77 6.29 0.07 25.50
N GLN A 78 6.09 0.51 24.26
CA GLN A 78 6.08 -0.33 23.04
C GLN A 78 7.14 0.18 22.03
N PRO A 79 8.44 0.21 22.37
CA PRO A 79 9.45 0.80 21.52
C PRO A 79 9.53 0.09 20.16
N LEU A 80 9.78 0.88 19.10
CA LEU A 80 10.07 0.36 17.77
C LEU A 80 11.57 0.06 17.67
N GLU A 81 11.89 -1.17 17.28
CA GLU A 81 13.24 -1.65 17.07
C GLU A 81 13.41 -2.18 15.64
N VAL A 82 14.64 -2.29 15.17
CA VAL A 82 14.94 -2.91 13.87
C VAL A 82 15.19 -4.40 14.10
N ASN A 83 14.40 -5.24 13.44
CA ASN A 83 14.54 -6.69 13.56
C ASN A 83 15.64 -7.27 12.66
N ALA A 84 15.87 -8.59 12.73
CA ALA A 84 16.89 -9.28 11.94
C ALA A 84 16.68 -9.17 10.40
N GLU A 85 15.48 -8.84 9.96
CA GLU A 85 15.12 -8.63 8.55
C GLU A 85 15.24 -7.15 8.12
N ASN A 86 15.80 -6.29 8.98
CA ASN A 86 15.90 -4.83 8.78
C ASN A 86 14.55 -4.11 8.64
N ASN A 87 13.50 -4.64 9.28
CA ASN A 87 12.18 -4.04 9.36
C ASN A 87 11.97 -3.40 10.74
N TRP A 88 11.22 -2.28 10.78
CA TRP A 88 10.76 -1.72 12.04
C TRP A 88 9.74 -2.64 12.69
N GLN A 89 9.87 -2.89 13.98
CA GLN A 89 9.03 -3.83 14.72
C GLN A 89 8.78 -3.33 16.14
N ALA A 90 7.53 -3.42 16.60
CA ALA A 90 7.17 -3.24 18.00
C ALA A 90 6.39 -4.48 18.45
N GLY A 91 6.92 -5.21 19.45
CA GLY A 91 6.36 -6.49 19.87
C GLY A 91 6.25 -7.46 18.69
N ASN A 92 5.02 -7.90 18.36
CA ASN A 92 4.74 -8.83 17.26
C ASN A 92 4.40 -8.14 15.93
N VAL A 93 4.36 -6.81 15.90
CA VAL A 93 3.93 -6.03 14.74
C VAL A 93 5.14 -5.54 13.99
N ALA A 94 5.37 -6.12 12.81
CA ALA A 94 6.47 -5.74 11.92
C ALA A 94 5.96 -4.89 10.75
N PHE A 95 6.51 -3.69 10.60
CA PHE A 95 6.34 -2.81 9.45
C PHE A 95 7.28 -3.26 8.33
N ARG A 96 6.86 -4.31 7.61
CA ARG A 96 7.65 -4.91 6.53
C ARG A 96 7.82 -3.92 5.39
N ARG A 97 9.08 -3.67 5.02
CA ARG A 97 9.43 -2.82 3.89
C ARG A 97 8.82 -3.35 2.60
N LEU A 98 8.31 -2.45 1.77
CA LEU A 98 7.86 -2.79 0.42
C LEU A 98 9.05 -3.28 -0.43
N PRO A 99 8.99 -4.51 -0.97
CA PRO A 99 9.97 -5.03 -1.92
C PRO A 99 9.91 -4.29 -3.26
N SER A 100 10.87 -4.55 -4.15
CA SER A 100 10.85 -4.02 -5.53
C SER A 100 9.58 -4.40 -6.32
N HIS A 101 9.02 -5.58 -6.03
CA HIS A 101 7.76 -6.07 -6.60
C HIS A 101 6.78 -6.41 -5.48
N PHE A 102 5.64 -5.71 -5.43
CA PHE A 102 4.56 -5.94 -4.48
C PHE A 102 3.19 -5.80 -5.16
N VAL A 103 2.52 -6.92 -5.43
CA VAL A 103 1.17 -6.97 -6.04
C VAL A 103 1.09 -6.08 -7.29
N GLY A 104 0.45 -4.90 -7.20
CA GLY A 104 0.34 -3.96 -8.33
C GLY A 104 1.58 -3.10 -8.58
N TYR A 105 2.50 -3.01 -7.62
CA TYR A 105 3.76 -2.28 -7.76
C TYR A 105 4.84 -3.21 -8.29
N GLN A 106 5.44 -2.85 -9.42
CA GLN A 106 6.41 -3.71 -10.10
C GLN A 106 7.80 -3.09 -10.24
N ASN A 107 7.99 -1.82 -9.85
CA ASN A 107 9.25 -1.08 -10.01
C ASN A 107 9.52 -0.17 -8.80
N LEU A 108 9.48 -0.72 -7.59
CA LEU A 108 9.88 0.02 -6.39
C LEU A 108 11.40 -0.06 -6.18
N ASP A 109 11.99 0.94 -5.53
CA ASP A 109 13.43 0.93 -5.23
C ASP A 109 13.82 -0.24 -4.30
N GLY A 110 12.93 -0.64 -3.38
CA GLY A 110 13.20 -1.65 -2.35
C GLY A 110 14.23 -1.22 -1.29
N LEU A 111 14.77 0.00 -1.39
CA LEU A 111 15.88 0.50 -0.57
C LEU A 111 15.41 1.24 0.67
N SER A 112 14.29 1.94 0.56
CA SER A 112 13.77 2.77 1.65
C SER A 112 12.68 2.05 2.43
N SER A 113 12.56 2.36 3.73
CA SER A 113 11.58 1.74 4.60
C SER A 113 10.20 2.32 4.31
N GLN A 114 9.45 1.66 3.41
CA GLN A 114 8.12 2.09 2.99
C GLN A 114 7.07 1.03 3.32
N VAL A 115 5.86 1.47 3.66
CA VAL A 115 4.66 0.62 3.82
C VAL A 115 3.49 1.23 3.05
N LEU A 116 2.47 0.43 2.75
CA LEU A 116 1.21 0.95 2.19
C LEU A 116 0.36 1.61 3.28
N ILE A 117 -0.41 2.62 2.85
CA ILE A 117 -1.35 3.32 3.73
C ILE A 117 -2.71 2.63 3.67
N ASN A 118 -3.11 2.06 4.80
CA ASN A 118 -4.46 1.61 5.09
C ASN A 118 -5.31 2.80 5.58
N TYR A 119 -5.78 3.62 4.65
CA TYR A 119 -6.62 4.77 4.97
C TYR A 119 -7.93 4.33 5.65
N ARG A 120 -8.33 5.06 6.69
CA ARG A 120 -9.65 4.89 7.32
C ARG A 120 -10.69 5.60 6.44
N SER A 121 -11.92 5.09 6.41
CA SER A 121 -13.04 5.74 5.72
C SER A 121 -13.46 7.07 6.38
N GLY A 122 -13.22 7.20 7.69
CA GLY A 122 -13.42 8.43 8.44
C GLY A 122 -12.10 9.11 8.83
N GLN A 123 -12.22 10.23 9.54
CA GLN A 123 -11.05 10.96 10.06
C GLN A 123 -10.25 10.10 11.05
N PRO A 124 -8.91 10.14 11.01
CA PRO A 124 -8.04 9.34 11.89
C PRO A 124 -8.01 9.86 13.35
N GLY A 125 -8.65 10.99 13.63
CA GLY A 125 -8.70 11.62 14.94
C GLY A 125 -9.68 12.80 14.97
N GLN A 126 -9.76 13.47 16.12
CA GLN A 126 -10.60 14.65 16.31
C GLN A 126 -9.85 15.91 15.85
N ARG A 127 -10.57 16.89 15.27
CA ARG A 127 -10.02 18.19 14.88
C ARG A 127 -10.57 19.31 15.76
N VAL A 128 -9.68 20.17 16.23
CA VAL A 128 -9.99 21.47 16.84
C VAL A 128 -9.24 22.57 16.11
N THR A 129 -9.80 23.77 16.10
CA THR A 129 -9.14 24.94 15.51
C THR A 129 -8.19 25.58 16.51
N LEU A 130 -7.15 26.25 16.02
CA LEU A 130 -6.22 26.98 16.88
C LEU A 130 -6.95 28.06 17.71
N SER A 131 -7.97 28.72 17.14
CA SER A 131 -8.79 29.70 17.88
C SER A 131 -9.51 29.08 19.07
N GLN A 132 -10.09 27.89 18.93
CA GLN A 132 -10.73 27.18 20.04
C GLN A 132 -9.73 26.85 21.15
N VAL A 133 -8.49 26.47 20.78
CA VAL A 133 -7.42 26.22 21.74
C VAL A 133 -7.04 27.50 22.49
N LEU A 134 -6.86 28.61 21.78
CA LEU A 134 -6.49 29.90 22.37
C LEU A 134 -7.59 30.50 23.25
N ASN A 135 -8.86 30.23 22.92
CA ASN A 135 -10.02 30.64 23.72
C ASN A 135 -10.28 29.75 24.93
N GLY A 136 -9.49 28.69 25.15
CA GLY A 136 -9.71 27.74 26.25
C GLY A 136 -10.94 26.86 26.09
N GLU A 137 -11.43 26.67 24.86
CA GLU A 137 -12.62 25.85 24.56
C GLU A 137 -12.34 24.34 24.57
N ILE A 138 -11.08 23.93 24.81
CA ILE A 138 -10.68 22.52 24.91
C ILE A 138 -10.37 22.13 26.36
N SER A 139 -10.85 20.96 26.76
CA SER A 139 -10.49 20.39 28.07
C SER A 139 -9.10 19.76 28.02
N ARG A 140 -8.40 19.69 29.17
CA ARG A 140 -7.09 19.00 29.27
C ARG A 140 -7.17 17.54 28.78
N ASN A 141 -8.28 16.86 29.07
CA ASN A 141 -8.54 15.48 28.69
C ASN A 141 -8.67 15.29 27.17
N PHE A 142 -8.91 16.36 26.41
CA PHE A 142 -8.93 16.31 24.96
C PHE A 142 -7.53 16.06 24.36
N VAL A 143 -6.48 16.47 25.07
CA VAL A 143 -5.08 16.45 24.60
C VAL A 143 -4.24 15.40 25.33
N ALA A 144 -4.58 15.12 26.59
CA ALA A 144 -3.87 14.13 27.40
C ALA A 144 -3.83 12.75 26.71
N ASP A 145 -2.68 12.09 26.81
CA ASP A 145 -2.40 10.73 26.31
C ASP A 145 -2.69 10.53 24.82
N ARG A 146 -2.60 11.61 24.03
CA ARG A 146 -2.86 11.59 22.59
C ARG A 146 -1.69 12.17 21.80
N LEU A 147 -1.46 11.61 20.63
CA LEU A 147 -0.62 12.21 19.61
C LEU A 147 -1.37 13.38 18.98
N VAL A 148 -0.80 14.59 19.10
CA VAL A 148 -1.40 15.83 18.61
C VAL A 148 -0.59 16.32 17.42
N LEU A 149 -1.25 16.48 16.28
CA LEU A 149 -0.66 17.07 15.09
C LEU A 149 -1.21 18.47 14.88
N VAL A 150 -0.31 19.42 14.69
CA VAL A 150 -0.65 20.82 14.38
C VAL A 150 -0.27 21.09 12.95
N GLY A 151 -1.22 21.55 12.14
CA GLY A 151 -0.99 21.85 10.74
C GLY A 151 -2.13 22.63 10.13
N THR A 152 -1.95 23.04 8.87
CA THR A 152 -2.92 23.85 8.16
C THR A 152 -3.86 22.97 7.33
N THR A 153 -5.15 23.32 7.30
CA THR A 153 -6.14 22.70 6.39
C THR A 153 -6.78 23.74 5.49
N ALA A 154 -6.26 24.96 5.48
CA ALA A 154 -6.82 26.05 4.70
C ALA A 154 -6.43 25.89 3.22
N PRO A 155 -7.37 26.03 2.26
CA PRO A 155 -7.05 25.88 0.84
C PRO A 155 -5.91 26.78 0.36
N ILE A 156 -5.75 27.96 0.97
CA ILE A 156 -4.69 28.92 0.64
C ILE A 156 -3.27 28.39 0.91
N ALA A 157 -3.11 27.43 1.83
CA ALA A 157 -1.81 26.82 2.12
C ALA A 157 -1.32 25.89 1.00
N ARG A 158 -2.22 25.47 0.09
CA ARG A 158 -1.93 24.58 -1.04
C ARG A 158 -1.24 23.25 -0.65
N ASP A 159 -1.40 22.80 0.59
CA ASP A 159 -0.95 21.50 1.07
C ASP A 159 -2.08 20.47 0.98
N THR A 160 -2.54 20.20 -0.25
CA THR A 160 -3.61 19.24 -0.53
C THR A 160 -3.13 18.23 -1.56
N HIS A 161 -3.38 16.95 -1.30
CA HIS A 161 -2.90 15.84 -2.13
C HIS A 161 -4.05 14.90 -2.49
N LEU A 162 -3.96 14.26 -3.66
CA LEU A 162 -4.93 13.24 -4.05
C LEU A 162 -4.69 11.96 -3.25
N THR A 163 -5.76 11.38 -2.73
CA THR A 163 -5.76 10.10 -2.01
C THR A 163 -6.81 9.17 -2.64
N PRO A 164 -6.89 7.88 -2.26
CA PRO A 164 -8.01 7.02 -2.67
C PRO A 164 -9.39 7.58 -2.32
N TYR A 165 -9.49 8.44 -1.29
CA TYR A 165 -10.74 9.06 -0.83
C TYR A 165 -10.97 10.49 -1.37
N GLY A 166 -10.16 10.95 -2.33
CA GLY A 166 -10.24 12.30 -2.90
C GLY A 166 -9.13 13.22 -2.41
N GLU A 167 -9.30 14.53 -2.59
CA GLU A 167 -8.34 15.53 -2.11
C GLU A 167 -8.34 15.60 -0.58
N MET A 168 -7.15 15.56 0.01
CA MET A 168 -6.96 15.56 1.45
C MET A 168 -5.79 16.49 1.83
N PRO A 169 -5.94 17.34 2.86
CA PRO A 169 -4.82 18.13 3.38
C PRO A 169 -3.66 17.26 3.87
N GLY A 170 -2.41 17.67 3.65
CA GLY A 170 -1.21 16.90 3.99
C GLY A 170 -1.16 16.49 5.46
N ILE A 171 -1.57 17.38 6.37
CA ILE A 171 -1.64 17.06 7.81
C ILE A 171 -2.57 15.87 8.13
N TRP A 172 -3.67 15.71 7.38
CA TRP A 172 -4.58 14.57 7.56
C TRP A 172 -3.97 13.27 7.05
N ILE A 173 -3.15 13.34 6.01
CA ILE A 173 -2.40 12.19 5.51
C ILE A 173 -1.38 11.73 6.55
N HIS A 174 -0.61 12.67 7.13
CA HIS A 174 0.31 12.38 8.25
C HIS A 174 -0.43 11.81 9.47
N ALA A 175 -1.63 12.30 9.75
CA ALA A 175 -2.48 11.75 10.81
C ALA A 175 -2.93 10.31 10.52
N HIS A 176 -3.30 9.96 9.27
CA HIS A 176 -3.60 8.58 8.88
C HIS A 176 -2.38 7.66 9.02
N MET A 177 -1.22 8.14 8.60
CA MET A 177 0.06 7.43 8.69
C MET A 177 0.46 7.13 10.15
N ALA A 178 0.42 8.14 11.03
CA ALA A 178 0.70 7.95 12.45
C ALA A 178 -0.37 7.07 13.11
N SER A 179 -1.66 7.33 12.86
CA SER A 179 -2.79 6.52 13.38
C SER A 179 -2.69 5.05 12.95
N GLN A 180 -2.24 4.78 11.72
CA GLN A 180 -1.97 3.41 11.26
C GLN A 180 -0.91 2.74 12.12
N MET A 181 0.22 3.40 12.37
CA MET A 181 1.29 2.81 13.17
C MET A 181 0.84 2.55 14.60
N LEU A 182 0.21 3.54 15.23
CA LEU A 182 -0.30 3.41 16.60
C LEU A 182 -1.32 2.29 16.71
N SER A 183 -2.33 2.25 15.84
CA SER A 183 -3.36 1.21 15.89
C SER A 183 -2.85 -0.16 15.45
N ALA A 184 -1.81 -0.24 14.62
CA ALA A 184 -1.20 -1.53 14.30
C ALA A 184 -0.58 -2.13 15.57
N VAL A 185 0.15 -1.33 16.35
CA VAL A 185 0.84 -1.79 17.56
C VAL A 185 -0.13 -1.97 18.74
N LEU A 186 -0.96 -0.98 19.02
CA LEU A 186 -1.83 -0.92 20.20
C LEU A 186 -3.15 -1.68 20.01
N ASP A 187 -3.74 -1.61 18.82
CA ASP A 187 -5.08 -2.17 18.54
C ASP A 187 -5.03 -3.41 17.63
N GLN A 188 -3.84 -3.89 17.24
CA GLN A 188 -3.64 -4.99 16.30
C GLN A 188 -4.35 -4.78 14.94
N ARG A 189 -4.47 -3.51 14.51
CA ARG A 189 -5.05 -3.18 13.21
C ARG A 189 -4.16 -3.72 12.08
N PRO A 190 -4.70 -4.46 11.11
CA PRO A 190 -3.88 -5.05 10.06
C PRO A 190 -3.28 -3.98 9.14
N LEU A 191 -1.99 -4.14 8.86
CA LEU A 191 -1.29 -3.44 7.78
C LEU A 191 -1.63 -4.11 6.45
N ILE A 192 -1.59 -3.36 5.34
CA ILE A 192 -1.83 -3.98 4.02
C ILE A 192 -0.72 -4.99 3.74
N TRP A 193 -1.11 -6.22 3.47
CA TRP A 193 -0.22 -7.35 3.22
C TRP A 193 -0.51 -7.96 1.84
N GLY A 194 0.52 -8.58 1.27
CA GLY A 194 0.46 -9.34 0.03
C GLY A 194 0.81 -10.81 0.28
N LEU A 195 0.71 -11.64 -0.76
CA LEU A 195 1.08 -13.04 -0.64
C LEU A 195 2.58 -13.20 -0.33
N PRO A 196 2.98 -14.35 0.26
CA PRO A 196 4.37 -14.61 0.57
C PRO A 196 5.28 -14.55 -0.66
N GLN A 197 6.51 -14.10 -0.43
CA GLN A 197 7.54 -13.94 -1.45
C GLN A 197 8.92 -14.20 -0.84
N THR A 198 9.90 -14.55 -1.67
CA THR A 198 11.28 -14.82 -1.26
C THR A 198 12.23 -13.99 -2.10
N GLY A 199 12.88 -13.01 -1.49
CA GLY A 199 13.70 -12.03 -2.22
C GLY A 199 12.85 -11.27 -3.24
N ALA A 200 13.31 -11.23 -4.50
CA ALA A 200 12.59 -10.59 -5.61
C ALA A 200 11.49 -11.49 -6.23
N VAL A 201 11.36 -12.74 -5.79
CA VAL A 201 10.44 -13.72 -6.41
C VAL A 201 9.08 -13.70 -5.72
N GLN A 202 8.05 -13.21 -6.42
CA GLN A 202 6.65 -13.19 -5.99
C GLN A 202 5.97 -14.55 -6.22
N TRP A 203 6.51 -15.61 -5.63
CA TRP A 203 5.99 -16.98 -5.87
C TRP A 203 4.55 -17.15 -5.41
N GLY A 204 4.12 -16.46 -4.35
CA GLY A 204 2.73 -16.48 -3.88
C GLY A 204 1.76 -15.95 -4.94
N ASP A 205 2.10 -14.80 -5.53
CA ASP A 205 1.32 -14.21 -6.63
C ASP A 205 1.30 -15.13 -7.85
N ALA A 206 2.45 -15.70 -8.22
CA ALA A 206 2.55 -16.65 -9.34
C ALA A 206 1.71 -17.92 -9.09
N PHE A 207 1.73 -18.47 -7.88
CA PHE A 207 0.92 -19.61 -7.50
C PHE A 207 -0.57 -19.29 -7.59
N TRP A 208 -0.98 -18.13 -7.07
CA TRP A 208 -2.38 -17.68 -7.13
C TRP A 208 -2.86 -17.48 -8.57
N VAL A 209 -2.07 -16.80 -9.42
CA VAL A 209 -2.38 -16.61 -10.84
C VAL A 209 -2.41 -17.94 -11.59
N GLY A 210 -1.49 -18.86 -11.28
CA GLY A 210 -1.41 -20.20 -11.84
C GLY A 210 -2.60 -21.07 -11.46
N LEU A 211 -3.08 -20.98 -10.22
CA LEU A 211 -4.29 -21.67 -9.75
C LEU A 211 -5.51 -21.26 -10.58
N TRP A 212 -5.70 -19.96 -10.81
CA TRP A 212 -6.80 -19.47 -11.64
C TRP A 212 -6.62 -19.80 -13.12
N ALA A 213 -5.39 -19.82 -13.65
CA ALA A 213 -5.13 -20.31 -15.00
C ALA A 213 -5.51 -21.80 -15.16
N ALA A 214 -5.13 -22.64 -14.21
CA ALA A 214 -5.47 -24.06 -14.18
C ALA A 214 -6.98 -24.29 -14.08
N ALA A 215 -7.67 -23.50 -13.23
CA ALA A 215 -9.13 -23.55 -13.12
C ALA A 215 -9.82 -23.21 -14.45
N GLY A 216 -9.34 -22.18 -15.17
CA GLY A 216 -9.85 -21.81 -16.48
C GLY A 216 -9.64 -22.90 -17.53
N ALA A 217 -8.44 -23.44 -17.62
CA ALA A 217 -8.11 -24.55 -18.51
C ALA A 217 -8.97 -25.80 -18.23
N GLY A 218 -9.09 -26.19 -16.96
CA GLY A 218 -9.87 -27.35 -16.52
C GLY A 218 -11.37 -27.19 -16.81
N LEU A 219 -11.92 -26.00 -16.60
CA LEU A 219 -13.31 -25.69 -16.92
C LEU A 219 -13.59 -25.78 -18.42
N ALA A 220 -12.74 -25.17 -19.25
CA ALA A 220 -12.85 -25.21 -20.71
C ALA A 220 -12.68 -26.63 -21.28
N TRP A 221 -11.86 -27.46 -20.66
CA TRP A 221 -11.70 -28.86 -21.04
C TRP A 221 -12.95 -29.70 -20.73
N SER A 222 -13.56 -29.46 -19.56
CA SER A 222 -14.64 -30.29 -19.03
C SER A 222 -16.00 -29.94 -19.63
N VAL A 223 -16.27 -28.66 -19.89
CA VAL A 223 -17.59 -28.18 -20.34
C VAL A 223 -17.61 -28.01 -21.85
N ARG A 224 -18.29 -28.90 -22.57
CA ARG A 224 -18.36 -28.86 -24.04
C ARG A 224 -19.36 -27.85 -24.61
N SER A 225 -20.39 -27.50 -23.84
CA SER A 225 -21.40 -26.53 -24.28
C SER A 225 -20.92 -25.11 -24.04
N VAL A 226 -20.83 -24.32 -25.12
CA VAL A 226 -20.36 -22.92 -25.06
C VAL A 226 -21.21 -22.07 -24.11
N LYS A 227 -22.54 -22.27 -24.09
CA LYS A 227 -23.44 -21.51 -23.21
C LYS A 227 -23.13 -21.78 -21.74
N TRP A 228 -22.99 -23.05 -21.37
CA TRP A 228 -22.67 -23.45 -19.99
C TRP A 228 -21.25 -23.05 -19.58
N LEU A 229 -20.29 -23.09 -20.52
CA LEU A 229 -18.94 -22.61 -20.27
C LEU A 229 -18.92 -21.12 -19.96
N LEU A 230 -19.61 -20.29 -20.74
CA LEU A 230 -19.69 -18.84 -20.50
C LEU A 230 -20.34 -18.51 -19.14
N LEU A 231 -21.41 -19.21 -18.79
CA LEU A 231 -22.06 -19.05 -17.48
C LEU A 231 -21.11 -19.44 -16.32
N ALA A 232 -20.42 -20.57 -16.44
CA ALA A 232 -19.49 -21.02 -15.43
C ALA A 232 -18.25 -20.10 -15.31
N MET A 233 -17.75 -19.57 -16.42
CA MET A 233 -16.68 -18.57 -16.42
C MET A 233 -17.10 -17.29 -15.71
N GLY A 234 -18.31 -16.79 -15.99
CA GLY A 234 -18.87 -15.62 -15.30
C GLY A 234 -18.97 -15.85 -13.79
N LEU A 235 -19.48 -17.02 -13.37
CA LEU A 235 -19.57 -17.38 -11.95
C LEU A 235 -18.18 -17.43 -11.28
N MET A 236 -17.19 -18.04 -11.94
CA MET A 236 -15.82 -18.12 -11.41
C MET A 236 -15.16 -16.75 -11.26
N LEU A 237 -15.39 -15.83 -12.20
CA LEU A 237 -14.89 -14.45 -12.08
C LEU A 237 -15.55 -13.69 -10.91
N VAL A 238 -16.86 -13.91 -10.68
CA VAL A 238 -17.55 -13.36 -9.51
C VAL A 238 -16.94 -13.93 -8.22
N ILE A 239 -16.67 -15.24 -8.16
CA ILE A 239 -16.02 -15.86 -7.00
C ILE A 239 -14.63 -15.26 -6.76
N LEU A 240 -13.80 -15.15 -7.80
CA LEU A 240 -12.47 -14.54 -7.73
C LEU A 240 -12.53 -13.10 -7.18
N TYR A 241 -13.46 -12.29 -7.71
CA TYR A 241 -13.68 -10.93 -7.27
C TYR A 241 -14.08 -10.88 -5.80
N GLN A 242 -15.05 -11.69 -5.39
CA GLN A 242 -15.53 -11.71 -4.00
C GLN A 242 -14.46 -12.17 -3.02
N MET A 243 -13.68 -13.20 -3.37
CA MET A 243 -12.55 -13.64 -2.54
C MET A 243 -11.51 -12.53 -2.38
N SER A 244 -11.18 -11.84 -3.47
CA SER A 244 -10.21 -10.74 -3.47
C SER A 244 -10.73 -9.54 -2.67
N TRP A 245 -12.03 -9.25 -2.75
CA TRP A 245 -12.68 -8.18 -1.98
C TRP A 245 -12.72 -8.49 -0.48
N LEU A 246 -13.11 -9.70 -0.08
CA LEU A 246 -13.14 -10.11 1.32
C LEU A 246 -11.75 -10.06 1.96
N LEU A 247 -10.71 -10.49 1.24
CA LEU A 247 -9.34 -10.38 1.73
C LEU A 247 -8.87 -8.93 1.81
N MET A 248 -9.26 -8.06 0.87
CA MET A 248 -8.92 -6.63 0.94
C MET A 248 -9.51 -5.95 2.19
N ILE A 249 -10.70 -6.36 2.65
CA ILE A 249 -11.26 -5.87 3.92
C ILE A 249 -10.38 -6.24 5.11
N GLN A 250 -9.69 -7.38 5.03
CA GLN A 250 -8.69 -7.85 6.00
C GLN A 250 -7.28 -7.33 5.68
N ALA A 251 -7.17 -6.28 4.86
CA ALA A 251 -5.95 -5.67 4.36
C ALA A 251 -5.08 -6.59 3.44
N GLY A 252 -5.62 -7.71 2.97
CA GLY A 252 -4.94 -8.61 2.03
C GLY A 252 -5.15 -8.16 0.58
N TRP A 253 -4.10 -7.71 -0.09
CA TRP A 253 -4.16 -7.31 -1.49
C TRP A 253 -3.70 -8.45 -2.41
N LEU A 254 -4.65 -9.06 -3.12
CA LEU A 254 -4.39 -10.13 -4.09
C LEU A 254 -4.26 -9.63 -5.54
N PRO A 255 -3.53 -10.35 -6.42
CA PRO A 255 -3.39 -10.01 -7.84
C PRO A 255 -4.64 -10.38 -8.65
N LEU A 256 -5.75 -9.65 -8.42
CA LEU A 256 -7.05 -9.86 -9.06
C LEU A 256 -6.98 -9.82 -10.59
N VAL A 257 -6.39 -8.76 -11.15
CA VAL A 257 -6.37 -8.52 -12.61
C VAL A 257 -5.55 -9.59 -13.35
N PRO A 258 -4.30 -9.91 -12.95
CA PRO A 258 -3.55 -11.00 -13.58
C PRO A 258 -4.27 -12.35 -13.49
N SER A 259 -4.95 -12.63 -12.37
CA SER A 259 -5.68 -13.89 -12.17
C SER A 259 -6.90 -14.00 -13.08
N ALA A 260 -7.66 -12.91 -13.26
CA ALA A 260 -8.80 -12.89 -14.17
C ALA A 260 -8.37 -13.06 -15.64
N LEU A 261 -7.27 -12.40 -16.03
CA LEU A 261 -6.69 -12.53 -17.37
C LEU A 261 -6.14 -13.93 -17.63
N SER A 262 -5.43 -14.53 -16.67
CA SER A 262 -4.88 -15.88 -16.81
C SER A 262 -5.99 -16.92 -16.90
N PHE A 263 -7.03 -16.80 -16.09
CA PHE A 263 -8.23 -17.65 -16.14
C PHE A 263 -8.92 -17.59 -17.51
N GLY A 264 -9.19 -16.38 -18.02
CA GLY A 264 -9.82 -16.19 -19.32
C GLY A 264 -8.95 -16.67 -20.48
N GLY A 265 -7.67 -16.29 -20.48
CA GLY A 265 -6.70 -16.66 -21.52
C GLY A 265 -6.47 -18.17 -21.61
N ALA A 266 -6.36 -18.85 -20.46
CA ALA A 266 -6.24 -20.31 -20.42
C ALA A 266 -7.49 -21.00 -20.97
N SER A 267 -8.68 -20.51 -20.60
CA SER A 267 -9.97 -21.04 -21.09
C SER A 267 -10.08 -20.93 -22.62
N VAL A 268 -9.75 -19.76 -23.18
CA VAL A 268 -9.78 -19.52 -24.63
C VAL A 268 -8.80 -20.42 -25.37
N SER A 269 -7.58 -20.57 -24.85
CA SER A 269 -6.53 -21.39 -25.45
C SER A 269 -6.94 -22.85 -25.56
N VAL A 270 -7.52 -23.43 -24.50
CA VAL A 270 -8.01 -24.82 -24.50
C VAL A 270 -9.18 -25.00 -25.47
N CYS A 271 -10.12 -24.06 -25.53
CA CYS A 271 -11.22 -24.10 -26.50
C CYS A 271 -10.71 -24.07 -27.95
N GLY A 272 -9.69 -23.25 -28.24
CA GLY A 272 -9.05 -23.19 -29.56
C GLY A 272 -8.42 -24.52 -29.96
N ILE A 273 -7.65 -25.13 -29.06
CA ILE A 273 -6.96 -26.41 -29.30
C ILE A 273 -7.97 -27.55 -29.52
N THR A 274 -9.01 -27.64 -28.70
CA THR A 274 -10.04 -28.69 -28.80
C THR A 274 -10.84 -28.58 -30.09
N LYS A 275 -11.25 -27.37 -30.49
CA LYS A 275 -11.90 -27.13 -31.79
C LYS A 275 -10.98 -27.47 -32.97
N PHE A 276 -9.72 -27.04 -32.94
CA PHE A 276 -8.76 -27.32 -34.01
C PHE A 276 -8.55 -28.83 -34.19
N LYS A 277 -8.37 -29.58 -33.10
CA LYS A 277 -8.26 -31.05 -33.14
C LYS A 277 -9.50 -31.69 -33.73
N SER A 278 -10.70 -31.27 -33.31
CA SER A 278 -11.97 -31.78 -33.85
C SER A 278 -12.10 -31.53 -35.36
N THR A 279 -11.78 -30.32 -35.83
CA THR A 279 -11.87 -29.97 -37.26
C THR A 279 -10.84 -30.72 -38.10
N LYS A 280 -9.60 -30.84 -37.62
CA LYS A 280 -8.54 -31.60 -38.30
C LYS A 280 -8.90 -33.08 -38.41
N PHE A 281 -9.45 -33.67 -37.34
CA PHE A 281 -9.88 -35.07 -37.34
C PHE A 281 -11.03 -35.32 -38.32
N LYS A 282 -12.01 -34.39 -38.39
CA LYS A 282 -13.08 -34.45 -39.40
C LYS A 282 -12.54 -34.35 -40.83
N LYS A 283 -11.59 -33.45 -41.10
CA LYS A 283 -11.00 -33.26 -42.44
C LYS A 283 -10.18 -34.47 -42.91
N ILE A 284 -9.42 -35.11 -42.02
CA ILE A 284 -8.67 -36.34 -42.34
C ILE A 284 -9.64 -37.47 -42.65
N LYS A 285 -10.73 -37.61 -41.89
CA LYS A 285 -11.75 -38.64 -42.14
C LYS A 285 -12.45 -38.44 -43.49
N SER A 286 -12.72 -37.20 -43.90
CA SER A 286 -13.37 -36.91 -45.18
C SER A 286 -12.46 -36.97 -46.41
N SER A 287 -11.13 -37.05 -46.24
CA SER A 287 -10.17 -37.13 -47.35
C SER A 287 -9.60 -38.54 -47.55
N GLY A 288 -9.99 -39.50 -46.70
CA GLY A 288 -9.59 -40.90 -46.78
C GLY A 288 -10.71 -41.84 -47.27
N GLU A 289 -11.86 -41.29 -47.65
CA GLU A 289 -12.91 -41.91 -48.47
C GLU A 289 -12.77 -41.40 -49.91
#